data_AF-A0A0Q8DTM7-F1
#
_entry.id   AF-A0A0Q8DTM7-F1
#
_cell.length_a   1.000
_cell.length_b   1.000
_cell.length_c   1.000
_cell.angle_alpha   90.00
_cell.angle_beta   90.00
_cell.angle_gamma   90.00
#
_symmetry.space_group_name_H-M   'P 1'
#
loop_
_entity.id
_entity.type
_entity.pdbx_description
1 polymer ?
#
loop_
_entity_poly.entity_id
_entity_poly.type
_entity_poly.pdbx_seq_one_letter_code
_entity_poly.pdbx_strand_id
1 'polypeptide(L)'
;MTFRRALPNRPWRLLIARAGLALCIVAGLVVASTQLPSIKDPLAEVRADAHAAIEALEAGDLVALETRLAANRANADFAYFFTSRTTPRALGDALASVASGTYVAPLKADIDPHAYDVTLTDLAGTLGLATFGTGNRSLPVEWSDDFITASTTPEVLYGNETENAEGPGQDRVDQDVANKQNLLLLLSRGYWSTEFLEAVTDAYWYYDHEKGDAAWPGTPYRRVPVGFDSVEDAKYAPAPSGRFLTDGILALTAALTANPGASAWAFTGFQPGTEKIDGTDYAIGKFTHYLLFEHRYPESSDFESLGMTATLTALSSAIDATNGAGGANVSSGSDDEGPTHDSVVLQTLAQEVTEDSGCSWNPIDYWHCAVDVVEAVLHWIRRWGHLVLDILAVGASTVAGVAVVFVPPPFGLAVAAGAEHVAVAAASINATWYVIEGDYTNAGLSLAAAAPGIGFARIAKYFKAGIRAEQGAVAAVRVEKAAGKADEVARVSNEIRVAAGAENTMARLVSADTPRPNLRVTTKAQIREAAPKNADGDFIDPRGKVISKDGEFHYGHRHGYEARCAKQKAISLGWTVQQYADYFNDPTHFQIEDPSTNLSHKDESDVCAA
;
A
#
# COMPACT_ATOMS: atom_id res chain seq x y z
N MET A 1 85.45 13.49 -52.63
CA MET A 1 84.28 14.22 -53.16
C MET A 1 83.51 14.83 -52.00
N THR A 2 83.64 16.13 -51.79
CA THR A 2 83.00 16.90 -50.70
C THR A 2 81.72 17.55 -51.22
N PHE A 3 80.56 16.98 -50.89
CA PHE A 3 79.26 17.56 -51.22
C PHE A 3 78.97 18.75 -50.28
N ARG A 4 79.16 19.98 -50.75
CA ARG A 4 78.61 21.18 -50.10
C ARG A 4 77.10 21.20 -50.31
N ARG A 5 76.31 20.97 -49.25
CA ARG A 5 74.86 21.22 -49.24
C ARG A 5 74.61 22.72 -49.40
N ALA A 6 74.13 23.12 -50.57
CA ALA A 6 73.58 24.45 -50.80
C ALA A 6 72.31 24.61 -49.94
N LEU A 7 72.34 25.52 -48.98
CA LEU A 7 71.15 25.86 -48.20
C LEU A 7 70.16 26.63 -49.09
N PRO A 8 68.86 26.27 -49.07
CA PRO A 8 67.86 26.90 -49.92
C PRO A 8 67.65 28.38 -49.58
N ASN A 9 67.40 29.18 -50.62
CA ASN A 9 67.23 30.64 -50.56
C ASN A 9 66.11 31.07 -49.59
N ARG A 10 66.26 32.28 -49.02
CA ARG A 10 65.37 32.93 -48.04
C ARG A 10 63.84 32.73 -48.24
N PRO A 11 63.25 32.77 -49.47
CA PRO A 11 61.81 32.53 -49.65
C PRO A 11 61.34 31.12 -49.28
N TRP A 12 62.19 30.10 -49.41
CA TRP A 12 61.84 28.72 -49.06
C TRP A 12 61.66 28.52 -47.56
N ARG A 13 62.39 29.27 -46.73
CA ARG A 13 62.26 29.21 -45.26
C ARG A 13 60.88 29.71 -44.79
N LEU A 14 60.34 30.73 -45.45
CA LEU A 14 59.01 31.29 -45.15
C LEU A 14 57.89 30.33 -45.56
N LEU A 15 58.02 29.64 -46.69
CA LEU A 15 57.04 28.64 -47.13
C LEU A 15 57.01 27.43 -46.20
N ILE A 16 58.19 26.92 -45.79
CA ILE A 16 58.28 25.80 -44.84
C ILE A 16 57.68 26.18 -43.48
N ALA A 17 57.94 27.40 -42.99
CA ALA A 17 57.37 27.88 -41.73
C ALA A 17 55.84 27.99 -41.77
N ARG A 18 55.27 28.49 -42.87
CA ARG A 18 53.81 28.58 -43.05
C ARG A 18 53.15 27.21 -43.18
N ALA A 19 53.78 26.29 -43.91
CA ALA A 19 53.31 24.90 -44.03
C ALA A 19 53.36 24.18 -42.68
N GLY A 20 54.42 24.39 -41.89
CA GLY A 20 54.53 23.86 -40.53
C GLY A 20 53.44 24.41 -39.60
N LEU A 21 53.17 25.72 -39.64
CA LEU A 21 52.10 26.32 -38.85
C LEU A 21 50.72 25.79 -39.25
N ALA A 22 50.44 25.68 -40.55
CA ALA A 22 49.18 25.12 -41.05
C ALA A 22 49.01 23.65 -40.61
N LEU A 23 50.09 22.85 -40.68
CA LEU A 23 50.08 21.48 -40.19
C LEU A 23 49.82 21.41 -38.68
N CYS A 24 50.44 22.29 -37.88
CA CYS A 24 50.19 22.36 -36.44
C CYS A 24 48.75 22.78 -36.11
N ILE A 25 48.16 23.70 -36.87
CA ILE A 25 46.76 24.10 -36.71
C ILE A 25 45.82 22.95 -37.06
N VAL A 26 46.08 22.24 -38.17
CA VAL A 26 45.28 21.08 -38.57
C VAL A 26 45.44 19.94 -37.56
N ALA A 27 46.65 19.65 -37.09
CA ALA A 27 46.88 18.66 -36.05
C ALA A 27 46.21 19.05 -34.73
N GLY A 28 46.25 20.34 -34.35
CA GLY A 28 45.54 20.86 -33.18
C GLY A 28 44.02 20.74 -33.31
N LEU A 29 43.46 21.02 -34.49
CA LEU A 29 42.04 20.84 -34.78
C LEU A 29 41.64 19.37 -34.83
N VAL A 30 42.48 18.48 -35.36
CA VAL A 30 42.24 17.03 -35.35
C VAL A 30 42.26 16.52 -33.92
N VAL A 31 43.26 16.89 -33.10
CA VAL A 31 43.33 16.51 -31.68
C VAL A 31 42.14 17.06 -30.89
N ALA A 32 41.77 18.33 -31.11
CA ALA A 32 40.58 18.92 -30.50
C ALA A 32 39.27 18.26 -30.96
N SER A 33 39.18 17.83 -32.22
CA SER A 33 38.02 17.08 -32.74
C SER A 33 37.98 15.62 -32.27
N THR A 34 39.12 15.01 -31.94
CA THR A 34 39.17 13.70 -31.26
C THR A 34 38.90 13.82 -29.75
N GLN A 35 39.00 15.04 -29.20
CA GLN A 35 38.51 15.41 -27.88
C GLN A 35 37.10 16.01 -27.95
N LEU A 36 36.29 15.64 -28.94
CA LEU A 36 34.84 15.74 -28.78
C LEU A 36 34.52 15.09 -27.43
N PRO A 37 33.80 15.77 -26.53
CA PRO A 37 33.41 15.17 -25.26
C PRO A 37 32.82 13.82 -25.63
N SER A 38 33.46 12.73 -25.16
CA SER A 38 32.91 11.39 -25.27
C SER A 38 31.43 11.56 -25.03
N ILE A 39 30.61 11.27 -26.03
CA ILE A 39 29.15 11.35 -25.89
C ILE A 39 28.89 10.36 -24.78
N LYS A 40 28.86 10.87 -23.55
CA LYS A 40 28.72 10.06 -22.35
C LYS A 40 27.37 9.43 -22.57
N ASP A 41 27.37 8.12 -22.77
CA ASP A 41 26.14 7.38 -22.85
C ASP A 41 25.32 7.78 -21.63
N PRO A 42 24.18 8.48 -21.82
CA PRO A 42 23.44 9.05 -20.71
C PRO A 42 22.91 7.97 -19.76
N LEU A 43 22.93 6.70 -20.18
CA LEU A 43 22.50 5.54 -19.42
C LEU A 43 23.67 4.74 -18.81
N ALA A 44 24.93 5.16 -19.00
CA ALA A 44 26.08 4.41 -18.51
C ALA A 44 26.08 4.28 -16.98
N GLU A 45 25.74 5.35 -16.27
CA GLU A 45 25.63 5.38 -14.81
C GLU A 45 24.45 4.53 -14.32
N VAL A 46 23.28 4.67 -14.95
CA VAL A 46 22.09 3.88 -14.62
C VAL A 46 22.33 2.38 -14.82
N ARG A 47 23.04 1.97 -15.88
CA ARG A 47 23.42 0.58 -16.11
C ARG A 47 24.42 0.05 -15.09
N ALA A 48 25.37 0.90 -14.66
CA ALA A 48 26.33 0.53 -13.63
C ALA A 48 25.63 0.34 -12.27
N ASP A 49 24.69 1.22 -11.93
CA ASP A 49 23.90 1.11 -10.71
C ASP A 49 22.98 -0.11 -10.72
N ALA A 50 22.29 -0.38 -11.82
CA ALA A 50 21.48 -1.59 -11.97
C ALA A 50 22.33 -2.86 -11.84
N HIS A 51 23.52 -2.88 -12.42
CA HIS A 51 24.45 -4.00 -12.28
C HIS A 51 24.90 -4.19 -10.82
N ALA A 52 25.26 -3.12 -10.11
CA ALA A 52 25.64 -3.18 -8.70
C ALA A 52 24.47 -3.64 -7.81
N ALA A 53 23.23 -3.26 -8.14
CA ALA A 53 22.04 -3.75 -7.45
C ALA A 53 21.83 -5.26 -7.68
N ILE A 54 22.07 -5.77 -8.90
CA ILE A 54 22.00 -7.21 -9.20
C ILE A 54 23.06 -7.98 -8.42
N GLU A 55 24.30 -7.48 -8.37
CA GLU A 55 25.37 -8.12 -7.59
C GLU A 55 25.01 -8.18 -6.09
N ALA A 56 24.42 -7.11 -5.54
CA ALA A 56 23.94 -7.09 -4.17
C ALA A 56 22.78 -8.06 -3.92
N LEU A 57 21.83 -8.16 -4.86
CA LEU A 57 20.72 -9.12 -4.83
C LEU A 57 21.25 -10.56 -4.81
N GLU A 58 22.14 -10.91 -5.74
CA GLU A 58 22.72 -12.26 -5.85
C GLU A 58 23.59 -12.62 -4.63
N ALA A 59 24.22 -11.63 -3.99
CA ALA A 59 24.96 -11.81 -2.75
C ALA A 59 24.08 -11.91 -1.50
N GLY A 60 22.76 -11.63 -1.60
CA GLY A 60 21.87 -11.51 -0.45
C GLY A 60 22.20 -10.30 0.46
N ASP A 61 22.91 -9.30 -0.05
CA ASP A 61 23.23 -8.06 0.67
C ASP A 61 22.09 -7.05 0.49
N LEU A 62 21.04 -7.23 1.29
CA LEU A 62 19.84 -6.39 1.21
C LEU A 62 20.11 -4.92 1.56
N VAL A 63 21.13 -4.63 2.37
CA VAL A 63 21.48 -3.24 2.71
C VAL A 63 22.10 -2.54 1.50
N ALA A 64 23.04 -3.19 0.82
CA ALA A 64 23.61 -2.65 -0.41
C ALA A 64 22.56 -2.55 -1.52
N LEU A 65 21.65 -3.54 -1.60
CA LEU A 65 20.54 -3.52 -2.56
C LEU A 65 19.61 -2.32 -2.29
N GLU A 66 19.15 -2.13 -1.05
CA GLU A 66 18.28 -1.01 -0.65
C GLU A 66 18.88 0.33 -1.07
N THR A 67 20.17 0.55 -0.83
CA THR A 67 20.81 1.82 -1.15
C THR A 67 20.74 2.12 -2.65
N ARG A 68 20.85 1.09 -3.51
CA ARG A 68 20.75 1.22 -4.96
C ARG A 68 19.31 1.41 -5.44
N LEU A 69 18.37 0.66 -4.87
CA LEU A 69 16.94 0.78 -5.18
C LEU A 69 16.41 2.16 -4.77
N ALA A 70 16.72 2.60 -3.55
CA ALA A 70 16.32 3.89 -3.02
C ALA A 70 16.81 5.07 -3.87
N ALA A 71 18.07 5.01 -4.35
CA ALA A 71 18.65 6.02 -5.23
C ALA A 71 18.00 6.08 -6.62
N ASN A 72 17.33 5.01 -7.04
CA ASN A 72 16.73 4.87 -8.37
C ASN A 72 15.21 4.67 -8.34
N ARG A 73 14.53 5.04 -7.24
CA ARG A 73 13.06 4.99 -7.17
C ARG A 73 12.44 5.75 -8.34
N ALA A 74 11.45 5.13 -8.97
CA ALA A 74 10.75 5.68 -10.15
C ALA A 74 11.62 5.89 -11.41
N ASN A 75 12.88 5.42 -11.44
CA ASN A 75 13.71 5.47 -12.64
C ASN A 75 13.41 4.27 -13.56
N ALA A 76 12.64 4.51 -14.63
CA ALA A 76 12.23 3.47 -15.58
C ALA A 76 13.40 2.79 -16.32
N ASP A 77 14.51 3.51 -16.57
CA ASP A 77 15.70 2.91 -17.20
C ASP A 77 16.41 1.97 -16.22
N PHE A 78 16.54 2.37 -14.95
CA PHE A 78 17.09 1.49 -13.90
C PHE A 78 16.22 0.24 -13.74
N ALA A 79 14.91 0.41 -13.60
CA ALA A 79 13.96 -0.69 -13.47
C ALA A 79 14.08 -1.68 -14.64
N TYR A 80 14.14 -1.19 -15.87
CA TYR A 80 14.35 -2.04 -17.04
C TYR A 80 15.68 -2.81 -16.98
N PHE A 81 16.81 -2.12 -16.75
CA PHE A 81 18.13 -2.77 -16.76
C PHE A 81 18.32 -3.74 -15.58
N PHE A 82 17.71 -3.45 -14.43
CA PHE A 82 17.68 -4.34 -13.28
C PHE A 82 16.84 -5.58 -13.61
N THR A 83 15.55 -5.39 -13.91
CA THR A 83 14.59 -6.49 -14.06
C THR A 83 14.92 -7.40 -15.25
N SER A 84 15.38 -6.86 -16.38
CA SER A 84 15.76 -7.65 -17.56
C SER A 84 16.95 -8.59 -17.33
N ARG A 85 17.64 -8.48 -16.20
CA ARG A 85 18.80 -9.31 -15.84
C ARG A 85 18.60 -10.10 -14.55
N THR A 86 17.56 -9.82 -13.77
CA THR A 86 17.21 -10.61 -12.59
C THR A 86 16.24 -11.71 -12.97
N THR A 87 16.55 -12.95 -12.58
CA THR A 87 15.63 -14.08 -12.73
C THR A 87 14.72 -14.22 -11.50
N PRO A 88 13.52 -14.80 -11.64
CA PRO A 88 12.67 -15.12 -10.49
C PRO A 88 13.38 -16.00 -9.45
N ARG A 89 14.26 -16.92 -9.87
CA ARG A 89 15.08 -17.72 -8.94
C ARG A 89 16.00 -16.85 -8.09
N ALA A 90 16.73 -15.91 -8.70
CA ALA A 90 17.63 -15.01 -7.99
C ALA A 90 16.87 -14.11 -7.00
N LEU A 91 15.67 -13.63 -7.39
CA LEU A 91 14.79 -12.89 -6.48
C LEU A 91 14.37 -13.75 -5.27
N GLY A 92 13.92 -14.97 -5.51
CA GLY A 92 13.53 -15.90 -4.44
C GLY A 92 14.69 -16.24 -3.49
N ASP A 93 15.89 -16.49 -4.03
CA ASP A 93 17.10 -16.79 -3.26
C ASP A 93 17.56 -15.59 -2.41
N ALA A 94 17.50 -14.38 -2.96
CA ALA A 94 17.82 -13.17 -2.22
C ALA A 94 16.89 -12.96 -1.03
N LEU A 95 15.58 -13.20 -1.21
CA LEU A 95 14.60 -13.14 -0.12
C LEU A 95 14.80 -14.26 0.91
N ALA A 96 15.11 -15.47 0.45
CA ALA A 96 15.43 -16.60 1.31
C ALA A 96 16.62 -16.30 2.26
N SER A 97 17.51 -15.38 1.87
CA SER A 97 18.66 -14.98 2.67
C SER A 97 18.30 -14.32 4.01
N VAL A 98 17.11 -13.74 4.16
CA VAL A 98 16.68 -13.13 5.44
C VAL A 98 16.10 -14.12 6.44
N ALA A 99 15.78 -15.33 5.98
CA ALA A 99 15.16 -16.35 6.82
C ALA A 99 16.18 -16.92 7.82
N SER A 100 15.75 -17.09 9.07
CA SER A 100 16.58 -17.74 10.10
C SER A 100 16.60 -19.26 10.00
N GLY A 101 15.64 -19.84 9.26
CA GLY A 101 15.37 -21.28 9.25
C GLY A 101 14.52 -21.78 10.43
N THR A 102 14.06 -20.89 11.32
CA THR A 102 13.25 -21.26 12.50
C THR A 102 11.88 -20.59 12.49
N TYR A 103 10.85 -21.27 12.98
CA TYR A 103 9.49 -20.70 13.05
C TYR A 103 9.33 -19.65 14.16
N VAL A 104 10.09 -19.75 15.24
CA VAL A 104 9.94 -18.89 16.43
C VAL A 104 10.49 -17.48 16.19
N ALA A 105 11.54 -17.38 15.38
CA ALA A 105 12.16 -16.11 15.00
C ALA A 105 12.42 -16.17 13.49
N PRO A 106 11.40 -16.03 12.64
CA PRO A 106 11.51 -16.38 11.21
C PRO A 106 12.47 -15.49 10.44
N LEU A 107 12.69 -14.25 10.89
CA LEU A 107 13.77 -13.39 10.42
C LEU A 107 15.07 -13.66 11.22
N LYS A 108 16.23 -13.60 10.55
CA LYS A 108 17.51 -13.62 11.24
C LYS A 108 17.61 -12.43 12.21
N ALA A 109 18.32 -12.62 13.32
CA ALA A 109 18.40 -11.64 14.40
C ALA A 109 19.10 -10.32 14.01
N ASP A 110 19.89 -10.33 12.93
CA ASP A 110 20.59 -9.17 12.37
C ASP A 110 19.76 -8.42 11.32
N ILE A 111 18.59 -8.93 10.93
CA ILE A 111 17.68 -8.26 10.00
C ILE A 111 16.73 -7.35 10.78
N ASP A 112 16.81 -6.05 10.51
CA ASP A 112 15.83 -5.07 10.99
C ASP A 112 14.53 -5.20 10.17
N PRO A 113 13.38 -5.52 10.78
CA PRO A 113 12.13 -5.74 10.04
C PRO A 113 11.68 -4.51 9.24
N HIS A 114 11.93 -3.30 9.74
CA HIS A 114 11.52 -2.08 9.05
C HIS A 114 12.38 -1.81 7.81
N ALA A 115 13.70 -1.93 7.91
CA ALA A 115 14.60 -1.83 6.76
C ALA A 115 14.29 -2.90 5.70
N TYR A 116 13.94 -4.11 6.14
CA TYR A 116 13.51 -5.19 5.24
C TYR A 116 12.20 -4.85 4.51
N ASP A 117 11.21 -4.27 5.20
CA ASP A 117 9.96 -3.82 4.59
C ASP A 117 10.18 -2.75 3.50
N VAL A 118 11.04 -1.77 3.78
CA VAL A 118 11.44 -0.75 2.79
C VAL A 118 12.11 -1.39 1.58
N THR A 119 13.02 -2.35 1.82
CA THR A 119 13.72 -3.08 0.75
C THR A 119 12.74 -3.87 -0.12
N LEU A 120 11.79 -4.59 0.48
CA LEU A 120 10.75 -5.34 -0.22
C LEU A 120 9.88 -4.41 -1.07
N THR A 121 9.46 -3.28 -0.51
CA THR A 121 8.61 -2.29 -1.18
C THR A 121 9.33 -1.69 -2.39
N ASP A 122 10.59 -1.28 -2.23
CA ASP A 122 11.37 -0.71 -3.33
C ASP A 122 11.72 -1.75 -4.40
N LEU A 123 11.99 -3.00 -4.01
CA LEU A 123 12.25 -4.09 -4.94
C LEU A 123 11.00 -4.40 -5.75
N ALA A 124 9.85 -4.58 -5.10
CA ALA A 124 8.57 -4.82 -5.77
C ALA A 124 8.15 -3.63 -6.65
N GLY A 125 8.37 -2.40 -6.19
CA GLY A 125 8.13 -1.18 -6.98
C GLY A 125 9.02 -1.08 -8.22
N THR A 126 10.29 -1.48 -8.11
CA THR A 126 11.23 -1.52 -9.25
C THR A 126 10.81 -2.57 -10.27
N LEU A 127 10.47 -3.78 -9.82
CA LEU A 127 9.96 -4.86 -10.69
C LEU A 127 8.66 -4.45 -11.37
N GLY A 128 7.70 -3.93 -10.60
CA GLY A 128 6.41 -3.45 -11.08
C GLY A 128 6.55 -2.38 -12.15
N LEU A 129 7.40 -1.35 -11.91
CA LEU A 129 7.67 -0.30 -12.87
C LEU A 129 8.23 -0.83 -14.20
N ALA A 130 9.09 -1.85 -14.15
CA ALA A 130 9.65 -2.45 -15.36
C ALA A 130 8.57 -3.12 -16.23
N THR A 131 7.50 -3.66 -15.63
CA THR A 131 6.40 -4.28 -16.39
C THR A 131 5.57 -3.28 -17.21
N PHE A 132 5.59 -1.98 -16.87
CA PHE A 132 4.99 -0.91 -17.69
C PHE A 132 5.86 -0.49 -18.90
N GLY A 133 7.03 -1.11 -19.06
CA GLY A 133 7.97 -0.76 -20.11
C GLY A 133 7.41 -1.00 -21.52
N THR A 134 7.60 -0.03 -22.42
CA THR A 134 7.21 -0.14 -23.84
C THR A 134 8.41 0.06 -24.75
N GLY A 135 8.33 -0.45 -25.99
CA GLY A 135 9.39 -0.33 -26.99
C GLY A 135 10.72 -0.89 -26.48
N ASN A 136 11.77 -0.05 -26.44
CA ASN A 136 13.11 -0.45 -25.98
C ASN A 136 13.19 -0.77 -24.48
N ARG A 137 12.16 -0.46 -23.70
CA ARG A 137 12.07 -0.78 -22.27
C ARG A 137 11.10 -1.92 -21.98
N SER A 138 10.51 -2.53 -23.01
CA SER A 138 9.66 -3.71 -22.83
C SER A 138 10.51 -4.85 -22.29
N LEU A 139 10.05 -5.46 -21.19
CA LEU A 139 10.69 -6.65 -20.66
C LEU A 139 10.64 -7.78 -21.70
N PRO A 140 11.60 -8.72 -21.67
CA PRO A 140 11.47 -9.94 -22.45
C PRO A 140 10.15 -10.64 -22.11
N VAL A 141 9.45 -11.16 -23.12
CA VAL A 141 8.13 -11.79 -22.94
C VAL A 141 8.23 -12.97 -21.97
N GLU A 142 9.34 -13.70 -22.06
CA GLU A 142 9.67 -14.81 -21.17
C GLU A 142 9.77 -14.40 -19.70
N TRP A 143 10.00 -13.13 -19.36
CA TRP A 143 10.16 -12.73 -17.95
C TRP A 143 8.86 -12.91 -17.16
N SER A 144 7.72 -12.52 -17.75
CA SER A 144 6.41 -12.70 -17.11
C SER A 144 6.03 -14.17 -17.01
N ASP A 145 6.28 -14.94 -18.07
CA ASP A 145 6.06 -16.40 -18.09
C ASP A 145 6.93 -17.12 -17.06
N ASP A 146 8.21 -16.74 -16.94
CA ASP A 146 9.16 -17.28 -15.96
C ASP A 146 8.72 -16.93 -14.54
N PHE A 147 8.25 -15.71 -14.29
CA PHE A 147 7.74 -15.30 -12.96
C PHE A 147 6.51 -16.13 -12.57
N ILE A 148 5.57 -16.29 -13.50
CA ILE A 148 4.36 -17.10 -13.31
C ILE A 148 4.74 -18.56 -13.05
N THR A 149 5.62 -19.13 -13.88
CA THR A 149 6.05 -20.52 -13.76
C THR A 149 6.80 -20.75 -12.45
N ALA A 150 7.74 -19.87 -12.09
CA ALA A 150 8.48 -19.95 -10.83
C ALA A 150 7.59 -19.83 -9.59
N SER A 151 6.47 -19.10 -9.68
CA SER A 151 5.51 -18.91 -8.59
C SER A 151 4.32 -19.90 -8.60
N THR A 152 4.27 -20.83 -9.55
CA THR A 152 3.22 -21.86 -9.62
C THR A 152 3.83 -23.26 -9.68
N THR A 153 4.59 -23.54 -10.74
CA THR A 153 5.19 -24.83 -11.12
C THR A 153 6.69 -24.69 -11.40
N PRO A 154 7.52 -24.30 -10.39
CA PRO A 154 8.95 -24.04 -10.59
C PRO A 154 9.72 -25.22 -11.19
N GLU A 155 9.25 -26.45 -10.99
CA GLU A 155 9.81 -27.67 -11.58
C GLU A 155 9.76 -27.69 -13.12
N VAL A 156 8.81 -26.97 -13.73
CA VAL A 156 8.72 -26.83 -15.20
C VAL A 156 9.83 -25.93 -15.71
N LEU A 157 10.13 -24.86 -14.99
CA LEU A 157 11.15 -23.87 -15.37
C LEU A 157 12.56 -24.36 -15.08
N TYR A 158 12.75 -25.03 -13.95
CA TYR A 158 14.07 -25.38 -13.43
C TYR A 158 14.45 -26.86 -13.60
N GLY A 159 13.50 -27.68 -14.04
CA GLY A 159 13.66 -29.13 -14.17
C GLY A 159 13.29 -29.88 -12.90
N ASN A 160 12.81 -31.12 -13.09
CA ASN A 160 12.48 -32.03 -12.01
C ASN A 160 13.64 -33.02 -11.82
N GLU A 161 14.74 -32.58 -11.19
CA GLU A 161 15.91 -33.46 -10.96
C GLU A 161 15.62 -34.58 -9.92
N THR A 162 14.40 -34.63 -9.36
CA THR A 162 14.02 -35.51 -8.24
C THR A 162 14.01 -37.00 -8.55
N GLU A 163 13.97 -37.42 -9.82
CA GLU A 163 13.91 -38.86 -10.10
C GLU A 163 15.20 -39.61 -9.71
N ASN A 164 16.35 -38.93 -9.54
CA ASN A 164 17.60 -39.56 -9.09
C ASN A 164 18.57 -38.66 -8.29
N ALA A 165 18.22 -37.40 -7.97
CA ALA A 165 19.12 -36.51 -7.24
C ALA A 165 19.10 -36.80 -5.72
N GLU A 166 20.03 -37.62 -5.24
CA GLU A 166 20.36 -37.65 -3.81
C GLU A 166 21.36 -36.52 -3.48
N GLY A 167 21.13 -35.79 -2.38
CA GLY A 167 22.04 -34.76 -1.87
C GLY A 167 21.78 -33.36 -2.46
N PRO A 168 22.82 -32.57 -2.83
CA PRO A 168 22.70 -31.12 -3.12
C PRO A 168 21.70 -30.70 -4.21
N GLY A 169 21.31 -31.62 -5.09
CA GLY A 169 20.27 -31.35 -6.11
C GLY A 169 18.87 -31.23 -5.50
N GLN A 170 18.57 -32.04 -4.47
CA GLN A 170 17.29 -31.99 -3.78
C GLN A 170 17.13 -30.68 -3.00
N ASP A 171 18.18 -30.22 -2.31
CA ASP A 171 18.17 -28.95 -1.56
C ASP A 171 17.82 -27.76 -2.48
N ARG A 172 18.32 -27.78 -3.72
CA ARG A 172 18.02 -26.75 -4.71
C ARG A 172 16.57 -26.80 -5.16
N VAL A 173 16.03 -27.99 -5.44
CA VAL A 173 14.62 -28.17 -5.80
C VAL A 173 13.71 -27.72 -4.66
N ASP A 174 14.03 -28.10 -3.42
CA ASP A 174 13.26 -27.70 -2.24
C ASP A 174 13.31 -26.18 -2.04
N GLN A 175 14.48 -25.55 -2.28
CA GLN A 175 14.60 -24.10 -2.26
C GLN A 175 13.82 -23.43 -3.39
N ASP A 176 13.72 -24.01 -4.59
CA ASP A 176 12.88 -23.47 -5.67
C ASP A 176 11.39 -23.54 -5.31
N VAL A 177 10.97 -24.63 -4.66
CA VAL A 177 9.61 -24.75 -4.11
C VAL A 177 9.38 -23.73 -2.99
N ALA A 178 10.37 -23.43 -2.16
CA ALA A 178 10.25 -22.34 -1.17
C ALA A 178 10.21 -20.95 -1.84
N ASN A 179 10.99 -20.76 -2.90
CA ASN A 179 11.06 -19.50 -3.64
C ASN A 179 9.71 -19.13 -4.27
N LYS A 180 8.87 -20.10 -4.62
CA LYS A 180 7.48 -19.85 -5.00
C LYS A 180 6.78 -18.93 -3.99
N GLN A 181 6.89 -19.22 -2.69
CA GLN A 181 6.28 -18.40 -1.63
C GLN A 181 7.01 -17.07 -1.43
N ASN A 182 8.34 -17.06 -1.57
CA ASN A 182 9.12 -15.83 -1.46
C ASN A 182 8.72 -14.82 -2.54
N LEU A 183 8.44 -15.27 -3.76
CA LEU A 183 7.98 -14.42 -4.86
C LEU A 183 6.59 -13.82 -4.62
N LEU A 184 5.72 -14.49 -3.86
CA LEU A 184 4.40 -13.94 -3.49
C LEU A 184 4.52 -12.67 -2.66
N LEU A 185 5.58 -12.53 -1.85
CA LEU A 185 5.85 -11.29 -1.09
C LEU A 185 6.11 -10.10 -2.02
N LEU A 186 6.76 -10.33 -3.16
CA LEU A 186 7.00 -9.29 -4.17
C LEU A 186 5.72 -8.99 -4.94
N LEU A 187 5.01 -10.03 -5.42
CA LEU A 187 3.76 -9.87 -6.15
C LEU A 187 2.78 -9.00 -5.36
N SER A 188 2.58 -9.31 -4.09
CA SER A 188 1.59 -8.63 -3.25
C SER A 188 1.92 -7.18 -2.88
N ARG A 189 3.15 -6.71 -3.13
CA ARG A 189 3.60 -5.32 -2.85
C ARG A 189 3.85 -4.48 -4.09
N GLY A 190 3.97 -5.10 -5.26
CA GLY A 190 4.35 -4.42 -6.48
C GLY A 190 3.20 -3.62 -7.10
N TYR A 191 3.55 -2.49 -7.71
CA TYR A 191 2.66 -1.77 -8.62
C TYR A 191 2.89 -2.33 -10.01
N TRP A 192 2.14 -3.35 -10.39
CA TRP A 192 2.32 -4.08 -11.64
C TRP A 192 1.47 -3.51 -12.78
N SER A 193 1.92 -3.69 -14.01
CA SER A 193 1.14 -3.39 -15.21
C SER A 193 -0.13 -4.24 -15.30
N THR A 194 -1.10 -3.74 -16.05
CA THR A 194 -2.37 -4.44 -16.24
C THR A 194 -2.14 -5.76 -16.95
N GLU A 195 -1.38 -5.76 -18.03
CA GLU A 195 -1.06 -6.93 -18.84
C GLU A 195 -0.38 -8.04 -18.01
N PHE A 196 0.54 -7.65 -17.11
CA PHE A 196 1.16 -8.60 -16.19
C PHE A 196 0.16 -9.23 -15.23
N LEU A 197 -0.70 -8.41 -14.59
CA LEU A 197 -1.68 -8.93 -13.63
C LEU A 197 -2.80 -9.73 -14.28
N GLU A 198 -3.17 -9.44 -15.53
CA GLU A 198 -4.08 -10.28 -16.32
C GLU A 198 -3.49 -11.68 -16.52
N ALA A 199 -2.21 -11.75 -16.93
CA ALA A 199 -1.50 -13.02 -17.10
C ALA A 199 -1.34 -13.80 -15.78
N VAL A 200 -1.00 -13.11 -14.68
CA VAL A 200 -0.90 -13.75 -13.35
C VAL A 200 -2.27 -14.26 -12.88
N THR A 201 -3.33 -13.49 -13.10
CA THR A 201 -4.70 -13.87 -12.70
C THR A 201 -5.15 -15.14 -13.41
N ASP A 202 -4.98 -15.18 -14.74
CA ASP A 202 -5.31 -16.36 -15.55
C ASP A 202 -4.54 -17.61 -15.07
N ALA A 203 -3.22 -17.50 -14.96
CA ALA A 203 -2.37 -18.62 -14.57
C ALA A 203 -2.62 -19.10 -13.13
N TYR A 204 -2.80 -18.17 -12.17
CA TYR A 204 -3.01 -18.53 -10.77
C TYR A 204 -4.38 -19.19 -10.57
N TRP A 205 -5.42 -18.70 -11.26
CA TRP A 205 -6.75 -19.30 -11.21
C TRP A 205 -6.75 -20.74 -11.75
N TYR A 206 -6.11 -20.97 -12.92
CA TYR A 206 -6.00 -22.31 -13.49
C TYR A 206 -5.19 -23.25 -12.58
N TYR A 207 -4.08 -22.77 -12.05
CA TYR A 207 -3.23 -23.55 -11.16
C TYR A 207 -3.96 -23.90 -9.85
N ASP A 208 -4.68 -22.96 -9.24
CA ASP A 208 -5.49 -23.18 -8.04
C ASP A 208 -6.61 -24.20 -8.30
N HIS A 209 -7.32 -24.10 -9.43
CA HIS A 209 -8.36 -25.06 -9.79
C HIS A 209 -7.82 -26.46 -10.07
N GLU A 210 -6.69 -26.57 -10.76
CA GLU A 210 -6.11 -27.86 -11.11
C GLU A 210 -5.58 -28.59 -9.87
N LYS A 211 -4.94 -27.86 -8.94
CA LYS A 211 -4.29 -28.45 -7.77
C LYS A 211 -5.17 -28.45 -6.51
N GLY A 212 -6.23 -27.64 -6.45
CA GLY A 212 -7.11 -27.46 -5.29
C GLY A 212 -6.32 -27.11 -4.02
N ASP A 213 -6.61 -27.80 -2.92
CA ASP A 213 -5.92 -27.61 -1.62
C ASP A 213 -4.38 -27.81 -1.69
N ALA A 214 -3.86 -28.41 -2.77
CA ALA A 214 -2.43 -28.62 -2.99
C ALA A 214 -1.76 -27.50 -3.81
N ALA A 215 -2.50 -26.52 -4.32
CA ALA A 215 -1.96 -25.40 -5.08
C ALA A 215 -1.03 -24.54 -4.21
N TRP A 216 -1.52 -24.18 -3.04
CA TRP A 216 -0.82 -23.28 -2.12
C TRP A 216 -0.57 -23.99 -0.80
N PRO A 217 0.29 -25.02 -0.79
CA PRO A 217 0.62 -25.70 0.44
C PRO A 217 1.24 -24.67 1.37
N GLY A 218 0.69 -24.56 2.59
CA GLY A 218 1.33 -23.77 3.63
C GLY A 218 2.78 -24.21 3.84
N THR A 219 3.55 -23.44 4.63
CA THR A 219 4.93 -23.83 4.91
C THR A 219 5.00 -25.24 5.51
N PRO A 220 5.96 -26.08 5.10
CA PRO A 220 6.08 -27.47 5.57
C PRO A 220 6.25 -27.55 7.10
N TYR A 221 6.70 -26.46 7.73
CA TYR A 221 6.82 -26.29 9.17
C TYR A 221 5.54 -26.55 9.98
N ARG A 222 4.35 -26.50 9.37
CA ARG A 222 3.09 -26.74 10.10
C ARG A 222 2.87 -28.21 10.51
N ARG A 223 3.59 -29.18 9.93
CA ARG A 223 3.31 -30.62 10.14
C ARG A 223 4.41 -31.43 10.81
N VAL A 224 5.57 -30.85 11.13
CA VAL A 224 6.67 -31.62 11.73
C VAL A 224 6.45 -31.72 13.25
N PRO A 225 6.27 -32.93 13.83
CA PRO A 225 6.17 -33.11 15.27
C PRO A 225 7.45 -32.62 15.96
N VAL A 226 7.30 -31.97 17.11
CA VAL A 226 8.43 -31.52 17.96
C VAL A 226 9.37 -32.70 18.22
N GLY A 227 10.57 -32.68 17.62
CA GLY A 227 11.59 -33.73 17.78
C GLY A 227 12.04 -34.47 16.50
N PHE A 228 11.54 -34.10 15.33
CA PHE A 228 12.17 -34.48 14.06
C PHE A 228 13.04 -33.32 13.57
N ASP A 229 14.31 -33.62 13.29
CA ASP A 229 15.25 -32.68 12.67
C ASP A 229 14.64 -32.18 11.35
N SER A 230 14.81 -30.89 11.14
CA SER A 230 14.06 -30.01 10.26
C SER A 230 14.01 -30.48 8.81
N VAL A 231 13.04 -29.99 8.03
CA VAL A 231 13.26 -29.81 6.59
C VAL A 231 14.31 -28.69 6.47
N GLU A 232 15.58 -29.06 6.59
CA GLU A 232 16.64 -28.19 7.12
C GLU A 232 17.22 -27.20 6.10
N ASP A 233 16.90 -27.39 4.81
CA ASP A 233 17.62 -26.66 3.75
C ASP A 233 16.79 -25.56 3.07
N ALA A 234 15.48 -25.74 2.92
CA ALA A 234 14.64 -24.79 2.19
C ALA A 234 14.22 -23.60 3.07
N LYS A 235 14.66 -22.40 2.66
CA LYS A 235 14.43 -21.14 3.36
C LYS A 235 13.24 -20.40 2.78
N TYR A 236 12.22 -20.23 3.62
CA TYR A 236 11.05 -19.41 3.36
C TYR A 236 11.26 -18.03 3.94
N ALA A 237 11.15 -17.00 3.11
CA ALA A 237 11.20 -15.62 3.54
C ALA A 237 9.88 -15.27 4.23
N PRO A 238 9.90 -14.80 5.49
CA PRO A 238 8.72 -14.24 6.10
C PRO A 238 8.49 -12.81 5.59
N ALA A 239 7.27 -12.31 5.78
CA ALA A 239 7.00 -10.88 5.80
C ALA A 239 7.72 -10.20 6.99
N PRO A 240 7.92 -8.87 6.97
CA PRO A 240 8.40 -8.07 8.09
C PRO A 240 7.75 -8.38 9.44
N SER A 241 6.45 -8.71 9.47
CA SER A 241 5.74 -9.11 10.69
C SER A 241 6.11 -10.51 11.22
N GLY A 242 6.92 -11.26 10.47
CA GLY A 242 7.26 -12.65 10.74
C GLY A 242 6.26 -13.67 10.19
N ARG A 243 5.17 -13.24 9.55
CA ARG A 243 4.19 -14.17 8.95
C ARG A 243 4.62 -14.61 7.55
N PHE A 244 4.27 -15.82 7.15
CA PHE A 244 4.52 -16.31 5.78
C PHE A 244 3.30 -16.07 4.90
N LEU A 245 3.53 -15.55 3.70
CA LEU A 245 2.53 -15.43 2.65
C LEU A 245 2.60 -16.68 1.78
N THR A 246 1.70 -17.63 1.99
CA THR A 246 1.75 -18.95 1.34
C THR A 246 0.74 -19.13 0.23
N ASP A 247 -0.21 -18.21 0.11
CA ASP A 247 -1.36 -18.28 -0.80
C ASP A 247 -1.20 -17.28 -1.94
N GLY A 248 -1.14 -17.80 -3.16
CA GLY A 248 -0.97 -17.01 -4.37
C GLY A 248 -2.21 -16.21 -4.75
N ILE A 249 -3.41 -16.69 -4.44
CA ILE A 249 -4.65 -15.94 -4.69
C ILE A 249 -4.76 -14.78 -3.71
N LEU A 250 -4.35 -14.96 -2.45
CA LEU A 250 -4.20 -13.85 -1.52
C LEU A 250 -3.16 -12.83 -2.02
N ALA A 251 -2.00 -13.29 -2.51
CA ALA A 251 -0.97 -12.38 -3.03
C ALA A 251 -1.44 -11.62 -4.28
N LEU A 252 -2.17 -12.29 -5.17
CA LEU A 252 -2.78 -11.70 -6.36
C LEU A 252 -3.84 -10.67 -6.01
N THR A 253 -4.77 -11.00 -5.11
CA THR A 253 -5.84 -10.05 -4.71
C THR A 253 -5.25 -8.81 -4.06
N ALA A 254 -4.17 -8.93 -3.27
CA ALA A 254 -3.40 -7.79 -2.78
C ALA A 254 -2.83 -6.95 -3.93
N ALA A 255 -2.22 -7.56 -4.94
CA ALA A 255 -1.66 -6.87 -6.11
C ALA A 255 -2.74 -6.15 -6.94
N LEU A 256 -3.92 -6.77 -7.10
CA LEU A 256 -5.07 -6.17 -7.81
C LEU A 256 -5.57 -4.89 -7.11
N THR A 257 -5.41 -4.76 -5.79
CA THR A 257 -5.77 -3.51 -5.09
C THR A 257 -4.99 -2.30 -5.60
N ALA A 258 -3.75 -2.52 -6.07
CA ALA A 258 -2.85 -1.47 -6.54
C ALA A 258 -3.01 -1.13 -8.04
N ASN A 259 -3.77 -1.93 -8.79
CA ASN A 259 -4.04 -1.69 -10.21
C ASN A 259 -5.55 -1.76 -10.50
N PRO A 260 -6.25 -0.61 -10.47
CA PRO A 260 -7.69 -0.56 -10.72
C PRO A 260 -8.10 -1.09 -12.09
N GLY A 261 -7.25 -0.94 -13.12
CA GLY A 261 -7.53 -1.44 -14.47
C GLY A 261 -7.51 -2.97 -14.53
N ALA A 262 -6.48 -3.60 -13.95
CA ALA A 262 -6.41 -5.05 -13.82
C ALA A 262 -7.53 -5.59 -12.93
N SER A 263 -7.85 -4.89 -11.84
CA SER A 263 -8.97 -5.28 -10.98
C SER A 263 -10.30 -5.22 -11.72
N ALA A 264 -10.57 -4.12 -12.44
CA ALA A 264 -11.77 -4.00 -13.27
C ALA A 264 -11.89 -5.16 -14.27
N TRP A 265 -10.81 -5.49 -14.98
CA TRP A 265 -10.78 -6.62 -15.89
C TRP A 265 -11.02 -7.96 -15.15
N ALA A 266 -10.36 -8.20 -14.02
CA ALA A 266 -10.48 -9.46 -13.28
C ALA A 266 -11.92 -9.72 -12.80
N PHE A 267 -12.64 -8.66 -12.44
CA PHE A 267 -14.04 -8.76 -11.96
C PHE A 267 -15.10 -8.62 -13.07
N THR A 268 -14.72 -8.39 -14.33
CA THR A 268 -15.69 -8.23 -15.44
C THR A 268 -15.36 -9.10 -16.66
N GLY A 269 -14.12 -9.04 -17.12
CA GLY A 269 -13.65 -9.69 -18.34
C GLY A 269 -13.06 -11.07 -18.09
N PHE A 270 -12.49 -11.32 -16.92
CA PHE A 270 -11.98 -12.63 -16.55
C PHE A 270 -13.11 -13.55 -16.08
N GLN A 271 -13.23 -14.72 -16.72
CA GLN A 271 -14.35 -15.67 -16.52
C GLN A 271 -15.72 -14.98 -16.59
N PRO A 272 -16.14 -14.47 -17.76
CA PRO A 272 -17.37 -13.70 -17.87
C PRO A 272 -18.61 -14.52 -17.51
N GLY A 273 -19.64 -13.80 -17.08
CA GLY A 273 -20.91 -14.34 -16.59
C GLY A 273 -21.00 -14.36 -15.07
N THR A 274 -22.19 -14.71 -14.58
CA THR A 274 -22.45 -14.86 -13.15
C THR A 274 -22.60 -16.31 -12.71
N GLU A 275 -22.30 -16.58 -11.45
CA GLU A 275 -22.62 -17.82 -10.75
C GLU A 275 -23.66 -17.53 -9.65
N LYS A 276 -24.60 -18.46 -9.45
CA LYS A 276 -25.59 -18.33 -8.38
C LYS A 276 -24.96 -18.71 -7.04
N ILE A 277 -25.26 -17.95 -6.00
CA ILE A 277 -24.84 -18.29 -4.65
C ILE A 277 -25.78 -19.37 -4.12
N ASP A 278 -25.21 -20.50 -3.70
CA ASP A 278 -25.94 -21.69 -3.27
C ASP A 278 -27.05 -21.37 -2.25
N GLY A 279 -28.27 -21.80 -2.59
CA GLY A 279 -29.45 -21.59 -1.75
C GLY A 279 -30.10 -20.21 -1.84
N THR A 280 -29.69 -19.38 -2.82
CA THR A 280 -30.27 -18.04 -3.04
C THR A 280 -30.63 -17.81 -4.51
N ASP A 281 -31.40 -16.75 -4.79
CA ASP A 281 -31.64 -16.28 -6.16
C ASP A 281 -30.60 -15.25 -6.62
N TYR A 282 -29.62 -14.93 -5.77
CA TYR A 282 -28.56 -14.00 -6.08
C TYR A 282 -27.51 -14.62 -7.00
N ALA A 283 -27.04 -13.82 -7.95
CA ALA A 283 -25.94 -14.17 -8.84
C ALA A 283 -24.85 -13.10 -8.72
N ILE A 284 -23.59 -13.50 -8.81
CA ILE A 284 -22.43 -12.60 -8.78
C ILE A 284 -21.45 -13.02 -9.87
N GLY A 285 -20.57 -12.13 -10.33
CA GLY A 285 -19.53 -12.46 -11.30
C GLY A 285 -18.73 -13.70 -10.89
N LYS A 286 -18.40 -14.58 -11.83
CA LYS A 286 -17.73 -15.87 -11.51
C LYS A 286 -16.41 -15.71 -10.78
N PHE A 287 -15.62 -14.70 -11.11
CA PHE A 287 -14.38 -14.45 -10.37
C PHE A 287 -14.66 -14.02 -8.93
N THR A 288 -15.66 -13.15 -8.70
CA THR A 288 -16.15 -12.81 -7.37
C THR A 288 -16.64 -14.05 -6.62
N HIS A 289 -17.41 -14.91 -7.31
CA HIS A 289 -17.91 -16.16 -6.75
C HIS A 289 -16.76 -17.05 -6.30
N TYR A 290 -15.79 -17.27 -7.18
CA TYR A 290 -14.61 -18.05 -6.91
C TYR A 290 -13.86 -17.53 -5.68
N LEU A 291 -13.52 -16.24 -5.62
CA LEU A 291 -12.75 -15.67 -4.51
C LEU A 291 -13.50 -15.76 -3.16
N LEU A 292 -14.82 -15.58 -3.16
CA LEU A 292 -15.59 -15.48 -1.91
C LEU A 292 -16.15 -16.82 -1.43
N PHE A 293 -16.45 -17.75 -2.33
CA PHE A 293 -17.21 -18.97 -2.02
C PHE A 293 -16.48 -20.27 -2.35
N GLU A 294 -15.57 -20.28 -3.33
CA GLU A 294 -14.86 -21.50 -3.73
C GLU A 294 -13.45 -21.58 -3.14
N HIS A 295 -12.70 -20.48 -3.21
CA HIS A 295 -11.33 -20.41 -2.74
C HIS A 295 -11.26 -20.35 -1.20
N ARG A 296 -10.36 -21.17 -0.62
CA ARG A 296 -10.20 -21.29 0.83
C ARG A 296 -8.95 -20.58 1.31
N TYR A 297 -9.12 -19.31 1.64
CA TYR A 297 -8.03 -18.51 2.20
C TYR A 297 -7.50 -19.06 3.53
N PRO A 298 -6.19 -18.90 3.81
CA PRO A 298 -5.60 -19.18 5.10
C PRO A 298 -6.29 -18.41 6.23
N GLU A 299 -6.69 -19.15 7.25
CA GLU A 299 -7.37 -18.61 8.42
C GLU A 299 -6.37 -18.28 9.53
N SER A 300 -6.51 -17.11 10.16
CA SER A 300 -5.77 -16.80 11.38
C SER A 300 -6.36 -17.54 12.59
N SER A 301 -5.63 -17.56 13.72
CA SER A 301 -6.13 -18.10 15.00
C SER A 301 -7.39 -17.39 15.50
N ASP A 302 -7.60 -16.16 15.05
CA ASP A 302 -8.73 -15.31 15.43
C ASP A 302 -9.88 -15.44 14.42
N PHE A 303 -9.81 -16.46 13.55
CA PHE A 303 -10.75 -16.75 12.45
C PHE A 303 -10.83 -15.67 11.37
N GLU A 304 -9.98 -14.65 11.41
CA GLU A 304 -9.88 -13.61 10.39
C GLU A 304 -9.12 -14.10 9.14
N SER A 305 -9.58 -13.70 7.96
CA SER A 305 -9.04 -14.09 6.65
C SER A 305 -8.59 -12.81 5.99
N LEU A 306 -7.28 -12.76 5.85
CA LEU A 306 -6.59 -11.69 5.18
C LEU A 306 -6.98 -11.65 3.70
N GLY A 307 -7.24 -12.82 3.11
CA GLY A 307 -7.65 -12.95 1.73
C GLY A 307 -9.00 -12.33 1.44
N MET A 308 -9.96 -12.47 2.36
CA MET A 308 -11.27 -11.84 2.20
C MET A 308 -11.19 -10.32 2.21
N THR A 309 -10.39 -9.76 3.11
CA THR A 309 -10.14 -8.32 3.14
C THR A 309 -9.49 -7.85 1.85
N ALA A 310 -8.46 -8.55 1.38
CA ALA A 310 -7.79 -8.23 0.12
C ALA A 310 -8.75 -8.30 -1.08
N THR A 311 -9.60 -9.33 -1.15
CA THR A 311 -10.62 -9.49 -2.19
C THR A 311 -11.63 -8.36 -2.20
N LEU A 312 -12.15 -7.96 -1.04
CA LEU A 312 -13.12 -6.86 -0.95
C LEU A 312 -12.49 -5.52 -1.30
N THR A 313 -11.22 -5.30 -0.93
CA THR A 313 -10.48 -4.10 -1.39
C THR A 313 -10.25 -4.13 -2.90
N ALA A 314 -9.90 -5.28 -3.48
CA ALA A 314 -9.72 -5.43 -4.92
C ALA A 314 -11.04 -5.17 -5.66
N LEU A 315 -12.15 -5.72 -5.18
CA LEU A 315 -13.49 -5.46 -5.70
C LEU A 315 -13.83 -3.96 -5.64
N SER A 316 -13.53 -3.29 -4.52
CA SER A 316 -13.69 -1.84 -4.41
C SER A 316 -12.86 -1.07 -5.46
N SER A 317 -11.61 -1.49 -5.69
CA SER A 317 -10.75 -0.90 -6.72
C SER A 317 -11.33 -1.09 -8.14
N ALA A 318 -11.95 -2.24 -8.41
CA ALA A 318 -12.65 -2.51 -9.66
C ALA A 318 -13.90 -1.62 -9.84
N ILE A 319 -14.66 -1.38 -8.77
CA ILE A 319 -15.83 -0.48 -8.78
C ILE A 319 -15.40 0.95 -9.14
N ASP A 320 -14.31 1.45 -8.52
CA ASP A 320 -13.82 2.80 -8.78
C ASP A 320 -13.36 2.96 -10.25
N ALA A 321 -12.66 1.96 -10.79
CA ALA A 321 -12.22 1.96 -12.18
C ALA A 321 -13.37 1.92 -13.19
N THR A 322 -14.38 1.09 -12.94
CA THR A 322 -15.53 0.92 -13.85
C THR A 322 -16.47 2.13 -13.82
N ASN A 323 -16.69 2.74 -12.64
CA ASN A 323 -17.51 3.94 -12.50
C ASN A 323 -16.86 5.19 -13.13
N GLY A 324 -15.53 5.29 -13.11
CA GLY A 324 -14.80 6.41 -13.73
C GLY A 324 -14.87 6.43 -15.26
N ALA A 325 -15.04 5.28 -15.90
CA ALA A 325 -15.09 5.16 -17.36
C ALA A 325 -16.46 5.55 -17.97
N GLY A 326 -17.53 5.50 -17.17
CA GLY A 326 -18.91 5.71 -17.61
C GLY A 326 -19.51 7.05 -17.19
N GLY A 327 -19.10 8.16 -17.80
CA GLY A 327 -19.77 9.47 -17.65
C GLY A 327 -21.19 9.55 -18.24
N ALA A 328 -21.86 8.42 -18.47
CA ALA A 328 -23.16 8.32 -19.09
C ALA A 328 -24.11 7.53 -18.18
N ASN A 329 -25.24 8.16 -17.85
CA ASN A 329 -26.38 7.59 -17.11
C ASN A 329 -26.47 6.07 -17.22
N VAL A 330 -26.01 5.36 -16.18
CA VAL A 330 -26.33 3.94 -15.99
C VAL A 330 -27.83 3.87 -15.73
N SER A 331 -28.59 3.60 -16.78
CA SER A 331 -30.02 3.34 -16.67
C SER A 331 -30.18 2.00 -15.95
N SER A 332 -30.89 2.01 -14.83
CA SER A 332 -31.15 0.89 -13.91
C SER A 332 -31.98 -0.27 -14.50
N GLY A 333 -31.76 -0.64 -15.76
CA GLY A 333 -32.67 -1.49 -16.53
C GLY A 333 -32.02 -2.60 -17.36
N SER A 334 -30.70 -2.78 -17.28
CA SER A 334 -30.04 -3.97 -17.82
C SER A 334 -29.46 -4.80 -16.69
N ASP A 335 -29.46 -6.10 -16.90
CA ASP A 335 -28.77 -7.14 -16.13
C ASP A 335 -27.25 -6.90 -16.16
N ASP A 336 -26.80 -5.72 -15.72
CA ASP A 336 -25.40 -5.29 -15.82
C ASP A 336 -24.58 -6.03 -14.76
N GLU A 337 -24.20 -7.25 -15.14
CA GLU A 337 -23.21 -8.08 -14.47
C GLU A 337 -21.89 -7.29 -14.35
N GLY A 338 -21.38 -7.13 -13.13
CA GLY A 338 -20.14 -6.38 -12.89
C GLY A 338 -19.86 -6.06 -11.41
N PRO A 339 -18.75 -5.37 -11.08
CA PRO A 339 -18.26 -5.20 -9.72
C PRO A 339 -19.24 -4.45 -8.81
N THR A 340 -19.95 -3.47 -9.37
CA THR A 340 -20.97 -2.72 -8.64
C THR A 340 -22.18 -3.61 -8.32
N HIS A 341 -22.66 -4.39 -9.29
CA HIS A 341 -23.74 -5.36 -9.06
C HIS A 341 -23.34 -6.37 -7.97
N ASP A 342 -22.13 -6.93 -8.09
CA ASP A 342 -21.60 -7.88 -7.10
C ASP A 342 -21.54 -7.27 -5.70
N SER A 343 -21.09 -6.01 -5.59
CA SER A 343 -21.07 -5.31 -4.29
C SER A 343 -22.46 -5.12 -3.68
N VAL A 344 -23.47 -4.81 -4.50
CA VAL A 344 -24.86 -4.65 -4.06
C VAL A 344 -25.43 -6.00 -3.61
N VAL A 345 -25.15 -7.07 -4.35
CA VAL A 345 -25.55 -8.43 -3.96
C VAL A 345 -24.93 -8.81 -2.63
N LEU A 346 -23.63 -8.57 -2.44
CA LEU A 346 -22.93 -8.87 -1.18
C LEU A 346 -23.46 -8.03 0.00
N GLN A 347 -23.75 -6.75 -0.22
CA GLN A 347 -24.39 -5.90 0.79
C GLN A 347 -25.79 -6.41 1.15
N THR A 348 -26.58 -6.78 0.14
CA THR A 348 -27.94 -7.30 0.32
C THR A 348 -27.92 -8.61 1.12
N LEU A 349 -27.04 -9.55 0.78
CA LEU A 349 -26.85 -10.78 1.52
C LEU A 349 -26.46 -10.54 2.98
N ALA A 350 -25.52 -9.62 3.22
CA ALA A 350 -25.10 -9.26 4.58
C ALA A 350 -26.24 -8.61 5.37
N GLN A 351 -27.07 -7.79 4.70
CA GLN A 351 -28.19 -7.10 5.32
C GLN A 351 -29.36 -8.04 5.61
N GLU A 352 -29.75 -8.90 4.66
CA GLU A 352 -30.78 -9.92 4.85
C GLU A 352 -30.47 -10.80 6.04
N VAL A 353 -29.24 -11.30 6.18
CA VAL A 353 -28.90 -12.11 7.36
C VAL A 353 -28.91 -11.31 8.65
N THR A 354 -28.60 -10.02 8.60
CA THR A 354 -28.74 -9.16 9.79
C THR A 354 -30.20 -8.98 10.19
N GLU A 355 -31.11 -8.87 9.22
CA GLU A 355 -32.54 -8.62 9.45
C GLU A 355 -33.33 -9.90 9.76
N ASP A 356 -33.14 -10.97 8.99
CA ASP A 356 -33.88 -12.24 9.10
C ASP A 356 -33.46 -13.08 10.31
N SER A 357 -32.21 -12.93 10.75
CA SER A 357 -31.73 -13.70 11.90
C SER A 357 -32.42 -13.26 13.21
N GLY A 358 -32.89 -12.01 13.31
CA GLY A 358 -33.44 -11.46 14.56
C GLY A 358 -32.47 -11.56 15.76
N CYS A 359 -31.22 -11.97 15.52
CA CYS A 359 -30.26 -12.27 16.54
C CYS A 359 -29.59 -10.96 16.94
N SER A 360 -29.64 -10.62 18.24
CA SER A 360 -28.79 -9.54 18.73
C SER A 360 -27.32 -9.93 18.57
N TRP A 361 -26.43 -8.97 18.32
CA TRP A 361 -24.97 -9.16 18.20
C TRP A 361 -24.27 -9.69 19.47
N ASN A 362 -25.00 -10.28 20.40
CA ASN A 362 -24.49 -10.97 21.57
C ASN A 362 -23.86 -12.32 21.14
N PRO A 363 -22.56 -12.56 21.40
CA PRO A 363 -21.85 -13.77 20.93
C PRO A 363 -22.48 -15.11 21.34
N ILE A 364 -23.26 -15.13 22.42
CA ILE A 364 -23.90 -16.34 22.96
C ILE A 364 -25.25 -16.63 22.27
N ASP A 365 -26.06 -15.59 22.03
CA ASP A 365 -27.35 -15.74 21.34
C ASP A 365 -27.15 -16.05 19.86
N TYR A 366 -26.09 -15.50 19.28
CA TYR A 366 -25.64 -15.74 17.92
C TYR A 366 -25.42 -17.24 17.60
N TRP A 367 -24.90 -18.02 18.55
CA TRP A 367 -24.57 -19.42 18.34
C TRP A 367 -25.80 -20.34 18.28
N HIS A 368 -26.86 -20.01 19.04
CA HIS A 368 -28.09 -20.80 19.09
C HIS A 368 -29.07 -20.49 17.96
N CYS A 369 -28.93 -19.30 17.37
CA CYS A 369 -29.90 -18.68 16.48
C CYS A 369 -29.61 -19.00 14.99
N ALA A 370 -28.39 -19.45 14.67
CA ALA A 370 -27.92 -19.61 13.31
C ALA A 370 -28.08 -21.03 12.71
N VAL A 371 -28.96 -21.89 13.22
CA VAL A 371 -29.07 -23.30 12.75
C VAL A 371 -30.04 -23.48 11.56
N ASP A 372 -30.87 -22.48 11.23
CA ASP A 372 -32.01 -22.67 10.31
C ASP A 372 -31.87 -22.05 8.89
N VAL A 373 -30.71 -21.48 8.53
CA VAL A 373 -30.43 -20.94 7.16
C VAL A 373 -29.33 -21.79 6.50
N VAL A 374 -29.27 -21.82 5.16
CA VAL A 374 -28.33 -22.65 4.36
C VAL A 374 -26.88 -22.51 4.85
N GLU A 375 -26.26 -23.64 5.19
CA GLU A 375 -25.00 -23.76 5.94
C GLU A 375 -23.82 -22.98 5.33
N ALA A 376 -23.74 -22.90 4.00
CA ALA A 376 -22.66 -22.23 3.27
C ALA A 376 -22.71 -20.69 3.39
N VAL A 377 -23.89 -20.09 3.13
CA VAL A 377 -24.11 -18.64 3.24
C VAL A 377 -23.92 -18.16 4.67
N LEU A 378 -24.39 -18.95 5.64
CA LEU A 378 -24.18 -18.67 7.04
C LEU A 378 -22.72 -18.81 7.47
N HIS A 379 -21.98 -19.80 6.99
CA HIS A 379 -20.56 -19.92 7.34
C HIS A 379 -19.77 -18.72 6.81
N TRP A 380 -20.06 -18.28 5.58
CA TRP A 380 -19.45 -17.10 4.98
C TRP A 380 -19.83 -15.81 5.72
N ILE A 381 -21.13 -15.58 5.97
CA ILE A 381 -21.60 -14.36 6.65
C ILE A 381 -21.16 -14.34 8.11
N ARG A 382 -21.21 -15.48 8.81
CA ARG A 382 -20.78 -15.52 10.21
C ARG A 382 -19.35 -15.08 10.39
N ARG A 383 -18.58 -15.27 9.34
CA ARG A 383 -17.17 -15.04 9.31
C ARG A 383 -16.80 -13.67 8.74
N TRP A 384 -17.56 -13.17 7.77
CA TRP A 384 -17.15 -12.00 6.96
C TRP A 384 -18.18 -10.88 6.83
N GLY A 385 -19.44 -11.08 7.24
CA GLY A 385 -20.53 -10.15 6.96
C GLY A 385 -20.26 -8.72 7.45
N HIS A 386 -19.59 -8.56 8.59
CA HIS A 386 -19.19 -7.26 9.12
C HIS A 386 -18.18 -6.52 8.24
N LEU A 387 -17.18 -7.24 7.74
CA LEU A 387 -16.08 -6.68 6.98
C LEU A 387 -16.54 -6.25 5.58
N VAL A 388 -17.46 -7.01 4.99
CA VAL A 388 -18.15 -6.67 3.73
C VAL A 388 -18.92 -5.35 3.87
N LEU A 389 -19.73 -5.21 4.93
CA LEU A 389 -20.51 -3.99 5.17
C LEU A 389 -19.61 -2.78 5.41
N ASP A 390 -18.54 -2.92 6.19
CA ASP A 390 -17.64 -1.80 6.51
C ASP A 390 -16.84 -1.33 5.29
N ILE A 391 -16.34 -2.24 4.44
CA ILE A 391 -15.54 -1.88 3.26
C ILE A 391 -16.41 -1.35 2.13
N LEU A 392 -17.50 -2.07 1.77
CA LEU A 392 -18.31 -1.71 0.61
C LEU A 392 -19.19 -0.47 0.86
N ALA A 393 -19.54 -0.17 2.12
CA ALA A 393 -20.24 1.08 2.45
C ALA A 393 -19.41 2.33 2.19
N VAL A 394 -18.07 2.21 2.13
CA VAL A 394 -17.18 3.32 1.75
C VAL A 394 -17.30 3.63 0.26
N GLY A 395 -17.20 2.60 -0.59
CA GLY A 395 -17.25 2.75 -2.06
C GLY A 395 -18.60 3.24 -2.59
N ALA A 396 -19.71 2.83 -1.97
CA ALA A 396 -21.06 3.16 -2.44
C ALA A 396 -21.52 4.62 -2.14
N SER A 397 -20.74 5.41 -1.40
CA SER A 397 -21.17 6.73 -0.91
C SER A 397 -20.96 7.91 -1.88
N THR A 398 -20.57 7.66 -3.13
CA THR A 398 -20.28 8.67 -4.16
C THR A 398 -21.52 9.16 -4.93
N VAL A 399 -22.61 9.50 -4.23
CA VAL A 399 -23.78 10.16 -4.86
C VAL A 399 -23.59 11.68 -4.85
N ALA A 400 -22.70 12.22 -5.70
CA ALA A 400 -22.70 13.61 -6.20
C ALA A 400 -21.51 13.95 -7.15
N GLY A 401 -21.42 13.29 -8.31
CA GLY A 401 -20.95 13.94 -9.56
C GLY A 401 -19.50 14.45 -9.67
N VAL A 402 -18.50 13.81 -9.06
CA VAL A 402 -17.08 14.08 -9.35
C VAL A 402 -16.41 12.81 -9.87
N ALA A 403 -16.06 12.80 -11.17
CA ALA A 403 -15.33 11.70 -11.79
C ALA A 403 -13.81 11.88 -11.56
N VAL A 404 -13.18 10.85 -11.01
CA VAL A 404 -11.72 10.78 -10.79
C VAL A 404 -11.11 10.04 -11.97
N VAL A 405 -10.29 10.73 -12.79
CA VAL A 405 -9.51 10.08 -13.86
C VAL A 405 -8.09 9.84 -13.37
N PHE A 406 -7.66 8.58 -13.43
CA PHE A 406 -6.35 8.09 -13.02
C PHE A 406 -5.34 8.18 -14.19
N VAL A 407 -4.18 8.81 -13.97
CA VAL A 407 -3.01 8.72 -14.84
C VAL A 407 -1.78 8.46 -13.95
N PRO A 408 -1.11 7.30 -14.06
CA PRO A 408 0.09 7.04 -13.29
C PRO A 408 1.28 7.88 -13.83
N PRO A 409 2.05 8.59 -12.99
CA PRO A 409 3.39 9.04 -13.37
C PRO A 409 4.33 7.81 -13.54
N PRO A 410 5.36 7.86 -14.43
CA PRO A 410 6.08 9.06 -14.85
C PRO A 410 6.07 9.29 -16.38
N PHE A 411 5.01 9.90 -16.91
CA PHE A 411 5.05 10.51 -18.24
C PHE A 411 4.80 12.01 -18.11
N GLY A 412 5.86 12.80 -18.28
CA GLY A 412 5.76 14.25 -18.38
C GLY A 412 5.10 14.65 -19.70
N LEU A 413 3.80 14.97 -19.67
CA LEU A 413 3.17 15.80 -20.69
C LEU A 413 2.17 16.77 -20.05
N ALA A 414 2.30 18.05 -20.45
CA ALA A 414 1.56 19.26 -20.08
C ALA A 414 0.25 19.12 -19.25
N VAL A 415 0.27 19.78 -18.10
CA VAL A 415 -0.88 20.02 -17.20
C VAL A 415 -1.97 20.83 -17.91
N ALA A 416 -3.15 20.22 -18.07
CA ALA A 416 -4.41 20.95 -18.02
C ALA A 416 -4.96 20.84 -16.58
N ALA A 417 -5.47 21.95 -16.05
CA ALA A 417 -5.78 22.14 -14.65
C ALA A 417 -6.82 21.15 -14.07
N GLY A 418 -6.47 20.51 -12.96
CA GLY A 418 -7.41 19.88 -12.01
C GLY A 418 -7.21 18.38 -11.81
N ALA A 419 -6.51 17.97 -10.73
CA ALA A 419 -6.62 16.63 -10.14
C ALA A 419 -6.07 16.61 -8.69
N GLU A 420 -6.94 16.33 -7.70
CA GLU A 420 -6.64 16.07 -6.27
C GLU A 420 -6.92 14.59 -5.91
N HIS A 421 -6.25 13.55 -6.46
CA HIS A 421 -6.69 12.16 -6.20
C HIS A 421 -5.63 11.06 -5.98
N VAL A 422 -4.37 11.39 -5.67
CA VAL A 422 -3.31 10.37 -5.50
C VAL A 422 -3.24 9.74 -4.10
N ALA A 423 -3.78 10.38 -3.06
CA ALA A 423 -3.56 9.97 -1.66
C ALA A 423 -4.41 8.77 -1.17
N VAL A 424 -5.57 8.52 -1.77
CA VAL A 424 -6.52 7.49 -1.29
C VAL A 424 -6.02 6.08 -1.60
N ALA A 425 -5.46 5.87 -2.80
CA ALA A 425 -4.98 4.55 -3.25
C ALA A 425 -3.76 4.05 -2.47
N ALA A 426 -2.75 4.89 -2.26
CA ALA A 426 -1.56 4.50 -1.47
C ALA A 426 -1.95 4.10 -0.03
N ALA A 427 -2.95 4.77 0.52
CA ALA A 427 -3.41 4.56 1.89
C ALA A 427 -4.29 3.30 2.02
N SER A 428 -5.11 2.95 1.03
CA SER A 428 -5.85 1.68 1.00
C SER A 428 -4.96 0.47 0.70
N ILE A 429 -3.94 0.64 -0.15
CA ILE A 429 -2.93 -0.39 -0.45
C ILE A 429 -2.11 -0.69 0.81
N ASN A 430 -1.57 0.33 1.48
CA ASN A 430 -0.87 0.15 2.75
C ASN A 430 -1.78 -0.47 3.81
N ALA A 431 -3.06 -0.08 3.86
CA ALA A 431 -4.01 -0.66 4.80
C ALA A 431 -4.18 -2.17 4.59
N THR A 432 -4.40 -2.57 3.33
CA THR A 432 -4.53 -3.98 2.95
C THR A 432 -3.24 -4.74 3.26
N TRP A 433 -2.08 -4.12 2.99
CA TRP A 433 -0.79 -4.72 3.26
C TRP A 433 -0.57 -4.99 4.76
N TYR A 434 -0.84 -4.00 5.59
CA TYR A 434 -0.77 -4.17 7.05
C TYR A 434 -1.78 -5.19 7.57
N VAL A 435 -2.97 -5.32 6.96
CA VAL A 435 -3.89 -6.43 7.27
C VAL A 435 -3.21 -7.77 6.96
N ILE A 436 -2.66 -7.94 5.75
CA ILE A 436 -1.98 -9.18 5.32
C ILE A 436 -0.84 -9.56 6.27
N GLU A 437 -0.12 -8.58 6.80
CA GLU A 437 0.94 -8.81 7.77
C GLU A 437 0.43 -9.12 9.19
N GLY A 438 -0.86 -8.98 9.46
CA GLY A 438 -1.45 -9.07 10.80
C GLY A 438 -1.21 -7.82 11.66
N ASP A 439 -0.77 -6.72 11.06
CA ASP A 439 -0.61 -5.42 11.70
C ASP A 439 -1.88 -4.56 11.53
N TYR A 440 -2.95 -4.98 12.19
CA TYR A 440 -4.24 -4.29 12.14
C TYR A 440 -4.18 -2.84 12.66
N THR A 441 -3.15 -2.51 13.44
CA THR A 441 -2.95 -1.13 13.91
C THR A 441 -2.59 -0.26 12.72
N ASN A 442 -1.50 -0.57 12.02
CA ASN A 442 -1.07 0.21 10.86
C ASN A 442 -2.06 0.12 9.68
N ALA A 443 -2.81 -0.98 9.60
CA ALA A 443 -3.92 -1.13 8.65
C ALA A 443 -5.01 -0.08 8.88
N GLY A 444 -5.50 0.01 10.12
CA GLY A 444 -6.50 0.99 10.52
C GLY A 444 -6.00 2.44 10.35
N LEU A 445 -4.70 2.68 10.57
CA LEU A 445 -4.07 3.99 10.35
C LEU A 445 -4.04 4.38 8.88
N SER A 446 -3.66 3.46 8.02
CA SER A 446 -3.57 3.69 6.58
C SER A 446 -4.97 3.88 5.98
N LEU A 447 -5.96 3.09 6.41
CA LEU A 447 -7.34 3.27 5.96
C LEU A 447 -7.94 4.61 6.44
N ALA A 448 -7.63 5.02 7.68
CA ALA A 448 -8.06 6.32 8.21
C ALA A 448 -7.41 7.50 7.45
N ALA A 449 -6.22 7.32 6.90
CA ALA A 449 -5.57 8.31 6.03
C ALA A 449 -6.19 8.34 4.62
N ALA A 450 -6.71 7.22 4.12
CA ALA A 450 -7.38 7.12 2.83
C ALA A 450 -8.73 7.86 2.79
N ALA A 451 -9.46 7.88 3.91
CA ALA A 451 -10.78 8.49 4.00
C ALA A 451 -10.90 9.39 5.25
N PRO A 452 -10.27 10.59 5.25
CA PRO A 452 -10.36 11.54 6.35
C PRO A 452 -11.80 12.07 6.49
N GLY A 453 -12.61 11.37 7.28
CA GLY A 453 -14.04 11.63 7.44
C GLY A 453 -14.86 10.42 7.91
N ILE A 454 -14.35 9.20 7.67
CA ILE A 454 -14.94 7.97 8.21
C ILE A 454 -14.39 7.79 9.63
N GLY A 455 -15.05 8.46 10.57
CA GLY A 455 -14.62 8.45 11.96
C GLY A 455 -14.63 7.03 12.52
N PHE A 456 -13.47 6.60 13.02
CA PHE A 456 -13.32 5.59 14.08
C PHE A 456 -14.37 5.75 15.21
N ALA A 457 -14.93 6.95 15.38
CA ALA A 457 -16.03 7.25 16.28
C ALA A 457 -17.33 6.47 16.00
N ARG A 458 -17.66 6.06 14.76
CA ARG A 458 -18.86 5.24 14.49
C ARG A 458 -18.65 3.79 14.92
N ILE A 459 -17.51 3.20 14.57
CA ILE A 459 -17.08 1.87 15.03
C ILE A 459 -16.97 1.86 16.57
N ALA A 460 -16.38 2.89 17.18
CA ALA A 460 -16.30 3.04 18.62
C ALA A 460 -17.67 3.29 19.31
N LYS A 461 -18.64 3.92 18.64
CA LYS A 461 -19.99 4.15 19.19
C LYS A 461 -20.80 2.86 19.28
N TYR A 462 -20.62 1.94 18.33
CA TYR A 462 -21.19 0.59 18.40
C TYR A 462 -20.51 -0.27 19.48
N PHE A 463 -19.19 -0.15 19.65
CA PHE A 463 -18.46 -0.78 20.77
C PHE A 463 -18.86 -0.24 22.16
N LYS A 464 -19.19 1.05 22.28
CA LYS A 464 -19.54 1.69 23.56
C LYS A 464 -20.96 1.39 24.03
N ALA A 465 -21.86 0.96 23.13
CA ALA A 465 -23.25 0.64 23.46
C ALA A 465 -23.43 -0.76 24.11
N GLY A 466 -22.42 -1.64 24.03
CA GLY A 466 -22.53 -3.04 24.44
C GLY A 466 -21.83 -3.47 25.74
N ILE A 467 -21.10 -2.58 26.43
CA ILE A 467 -20.23 -2.98 27.57
C ILE A 467 -20.72 -2.38 28.89
N ARG A 468 -20.87 -3.23 29.92
CA ARG A 468 -21.16 -2.79 31.30
C ARG A 468 -20.05 -1.87 31.83
N ALA A 469 -20.45 -0.88 32.64
CA ALA A 469 -19.67 0.28 33.07
C ALA A 469 -18.25 0.02 33.64
N GLU A 470 -17.94 -1.17 34.16
CA GLU A 470 -16.61 -1.47 34.72
C GLU A 470 -15.55 -1.89 33.68
N GLN A 471 -15.94 -2.47 32.54
CA GLN A 471 -14.99 -2.87 31.47
C GLN A 471 -14.79 -1.77 30.40
N GLY A 472 -15.71 -0.80 30.33
CA GLY A 472 -15.67 0.31 29.38
C GLY A 472 -14.50 1.28 29.58
N ALA A 473 -14.00 1.44 30.82
CA ALA A 473 -12.87 2.31 31.10
C ALA A 473 -11.55 1.76 30.52
N VAL A 474 -11.31 0.45 30.63
CA VAL A 474 -10.09 -0.19 30.11
C VAL A 474 -10.10 -0.24 28.58
N ALA A 475 -11.26 -0.50 27.97
CA ALA A 475 -11.42 -0.46 26.52
C ALA A 475 -11.29 0.97 25.96
N ALA A 476 -11.88 1.97 26.61
CA ALA A 476 -11.75 3.38 26.22
C ALA A 476 -10.30 3.87 26.31
N VAL A 477 -9.55 3.49 27.36
CA VAL A 477 -8.12 3.83 27.50
C VAL A 477 -7.28 3.16 26.41
N ARG A 478 -7.61 1.94 25.98
CA ARG A 478 -6.91 1.25 24.88
C ARG A 478 -7.18 1.90 23.52
N VAL A 479 -8.42 2.29 23.26
CA VAL A 479 -8.81 3.02 22.03
C VAL A 479 -8.18 4.41 21.99
N GLU A 480 -8.14 5.13 23.12
CA GLU A 480 -7.50 6.45 23.22
C GLU A 480 -5.98 6.34 23.05
N LYS A 481 -5.35 5.27 23.57
CA LYS A 481 -3.93 4.98 23.36
C LYS A 481 -3.59 4.60 21.92
N ALA A 482 -4.47 3.86 21.24
CA ALA A 482 -4.32 3.51 19.82
C ALA A 482 -4.48 4.75 18.92
N ALA A 483 -5.46 5.61 19.19
CA ALA A 483 -5.62 6.90 18.52
C ALA A 483 -4.46 7.87 18.81
N GLY A 484 -3.87 7.82 20.00
CA GLY A 484 -2.67 8.59 20.32
C GLY A 484 -1.46 8.19 19.48
N LYS A 485 -1.28 6.88 19.25
CA LYS A 485 -0.23 6.36 18.36
C LYS A 485 -0.49 6.72 16.90
N ALA A 486 -1.75 6.79 16.46
CA ALA A 486 -2.13 7.26 15.13
C ALA A 486 -1.62 8.68 14.84
N ASP A 487 -1.91 9.59 15.76
CA ASP A 487 -1.51 11.00 15.67
C ASP A 487 0.03 11.14 15.68
N GLU A 488 0.72 10.29 16.45
CA GLU A 488 2.18 10.27 16.54
C GLU A 488 2.83 9.72 15.26
N VAL A 489 2.28 8.66 14.66
CA VAL A 489 2.74 8.10 13.38
C VAL A 489 2.52 9.09 12.23
N ALA A 490 1.39 9.80 12.22
CA ALA A 490 1.13 10.86 11.24
C ALA A 490 2.14 12.02 11.37
N ARG A 491 2.53 12.38 12.61
CA ARG A 491 3.58 13.37 12.87
C ARG A 491 4.95 12.88 12.38
N VAL A 492 5.35 11.66 12.76
CA VAL A 492 6.67 11.08 12.41
C VAL A 492 6.80 10.85 10.90
N SER A 493 5.78 10.31 10.23
CA SER A 493 5.77 10.19 8.76
C SER A 493 5.96 11.53 8.08
N ASN A 494 5.41 12.60 8.66
CA ASN A 494 5.56 13.95 8.10
C ASN A 494 6.93 14.57 8.42
N GLU A 495 7.55 14.26 9.56
CA GLU A 495 8.93 14.63 9.88
C GLU A 495 9.93 13.95 8.94
N ILE A 496 9.70 12.67 8.61
CA ILE A 496 10.45 11.92 7.60
C ILE A 496 10.25 12.57 6.21
N ARG A 497 9.01 12.95 5.86
CA ARG A 497 8.70 13.64 4.60
C ARG A 497 9.36 15.02 4.48
N VAL A 498 9.45 15.77 5.58
CA VAL A 498 10.15 17.07 5.63
C VAL A 498 11.68 16.88 5.56
N ALA A 499 12.21 15.82 6.19
CA ALA A 499 13.63 15.47 6.11
C ALA A 499 14.05 14.96 4.72
N ALA A 500 13.13 14.39 3.94
CA ALA A 500 13.37 13.83 2.61
C ALA A 500 13.47 14.88 1.46
N GLY A 501 13.33 16.18 1.74
CA GLY A 501 13.55 17.25 0.77
C GLY A 501 12.28 17.68 0.03
N ALA A 502 11.91 18.95 0.20
CA ALA A 502 10.65 19.57 -0.24
C ALA A 502 10.59 19.95 -1.74
N GLU A 503 11.05 19.10 -2.63
CA GLU A 503 10.89 19.31 -4.07
C GLU A 503 10.01 18.19 -4.66
N ASN A 504 8.68 18.39 -4.59
CA ASN A 504 7.70 18.02 -5.64
C ASN A 504 6.23 17.83 -5.20
N THR A 505 5.78 18.41 -4.09
CA THR A 505 4.34 18.74 -3.94
C THR A 505 4.19 20.07 -3.22
N MET A 506 3.65 21.08 -3.91
CA MET A 506 3.41 22.39 -3.29
C MET A 506 2.41 22.22 -2.15
N ALA A 507 2.88 22.40 -0.91
CA ALA A 507 2.01 22.35 0.26
C ALA A 507 0.88 23.37 0.10
N ARG A 508 -0.38 22.92 0.15
CA ARG A 508 -1.55 23.77 0.01
C ARG A 508 -1.54 24.83 1.10
N LEU A 509 -1.54 26.10 0.69
CA LEU A 509 -1.63 27.24 1.60
C LEU A 509 -3.06 27.42 2.11
N VAL A 510 -3.19 27.98 3.31
CA VAL A 510 -4.49 28.33 3.87
C VAL A 510 -5.07 29.52 3.12
N SER A 511 -6.36 29.43 2.81
CA SER A 511 -7.14 30.45 2.12
C SER A 511 -8.42 30.77 2.89
N ALA A 512 -9.18 31.76 2.41
CA ALA A 512 -10.48 32.11 2.96
C ALA A 512 -11.49 30.94 2.91
N ASP A 513 -11.30 29.97 2.01
CA ASP A 513 -12.21 28.82 1.84
C ASP A 513 -11.72 27.55 2.56
N THR A 514 -10.53 27.57 3.17
CA THR A 514 -9.99 26.41 3.89
C THR A 514 -10.92 26.04 5.06
N PRO A 515 -11.40 24.78 5.16
CA PRO A 515 -12.30 24.37 6.24
C PRO A 515 -11.60 24.41 7.59
N ARG A 516 -12.40 24.54 8.66
CA ARG A 516 -11.91 24.47 10.04
C ARG A 516 -11.33 23.07 10.29
N PRO A 517 -10.11 22.93 10.84
CA PRO A 517 -9.57 21.64 11.22
C PRO A 517 -10.38 20.99 12.35
N ASN A 518 -10.49 19.67 12.32
CA ASN A 518 -11.07 18.92 13.42
C ASN A 518 -10.08 18.82 14.59
N LEU A 519 -10.61 18.80 15.81
CA LEU A 519 -9.82 18.53 17.01
C LEU A 519 -9.38 17.06 17.06
N ARG A 520 -8.07 16.83 17.15
CA ARG A 520 -7.44 15.51 17.32
C ARG A 520 -7.87 14.84 18.62
N VAL A 521 -7.80 13.52 18.64
CA VAL A 521 -8.16 12.73 19.82
C VAL A 521 -7.20 13.04 20.97
N THR A 522 -5.90 13.15 20.67
CA THR A 522 -4.85 13.54 21.61
C THR A 522 -5.10 14.92 22.23
N THR A 523 -5.37 15.93 21.40
CA THR A 523 -5.69 17.29 21.87
C THR A 523 -6.91 17.29 22.79
N LYS A 524 -7.98 16.56 22.43
CA LYS A 524 -9.17 16.42 23.27
C LYS A 524 -8.87 15.79 24.63
N ALA A 525 -7.99 14.79 24.69
CA ALA A 525 -7.56 14.15 25.94
C ALA A 525 -6.78 15.15 26.82
N GLN A 526 -5.82 15.87 26.22
CA GLN A 526 -5.01 16.89 26.91
C GLN A 526 -5.87 18.03 27.47
N ILE A 527 -6.88 18.50 26.72
CA ILE A 527 -7.82 19.51 27.20
C ILE A 527 -8.61 19.01 28.42
N ARG A 528 -9.12 17.76 28.39
CA ARG A 528 -9.84 17.17 29.53
C ARG A 528 -8.94 16.96 30.74
N GLU A 529 -7.68 16.58 30.52
CA GLU A 529 -6.71 16.37 31.59
C GLU A 529 -6.40 17.70 32.30
N ALA A 530 -6.13 18.75 31.52
CA ALA A 530 -5.79 20.09 32.00
C ALA A 530 -6.99 20.89 32.53
N ALA A 531 -8.23 20.47 32.23
CA ALA A 531 -9.43 21.17 32.68
C ALA A 531 -9.53 21.20 34.22
N PRO A 532 -9.86 22.35 34.83
CA PRO A 532 -10.12 22.44 36.26
C PRO A 532 -11.25 21.50 36.68
N LYS A 533 -11.10 20.82 37.82
CA LYS A 533 -12.08 19.86 38.35
C LYS A 533 -12.35 20.11 39.82
N ASN A 534 -13.56 19.78 40.27
CA ASN A 534 -13.90 19.75 41.69
C ASN A 534 -13.45 18.41 42.34
N ALA A 535 -13.78 18.21 43.61
CA ALA A 535 -13.42 16.99 44.35
C ALA A 535 -14.05 15.70 43.77
N ASP A 536 -15.18 15.80 43.07
CA ASP A 536 -15.90 14.68 42.46
C ASP A 536 -15.38 14.32 41.05
N GLY A 537 -14.44 15.12 40.55
CA GLY A 537 -13.86 15.01 39.21
C GLY A 537 -14.70 15.66 38.10
N ASP A 538 -15.75 16.40 38.46
CA ASP A 538 -16.55 17.18 37.52
C ASP A 538 -15.79 18.42 37.05
N PHE A 539 -15.98 18.81 35.79
CA PHE A 539 -15.30 19.94 35.20
C PHE A 539 -15.83 21.25 35.78
N ILE A 540 -14.96 22.24 35.94
CA ILE A 540 -15.32 23.61 36.31
C ILE A 540 -15.03 24.48 35.09
N ASP A 541 -16.08 25.07 34.52
CA ASP A 541 -15.95 25.98 33.38
C ASP A 541 -15.26 27.30 33.78
N PRO A 542 -14.86 28.14 32.81
CA PRO A 542 -14.20 29.42 33.08
C PRO A 542 -15.02 30.41 33.91
N ARG A 543 -16.35 30.23 33.99
CA ARG A 543 -17.28 31.03 34.77
C ARG A 543 -17.55 30.45 36.16
N GLY A 544 -16.90 29.33 36.51
CA GLY A 544 -17.06 28.64 37.78
C GLY A 544 -18.27 27.70 37.85
N LYS A 545 -18.95 27.43 36.73
CA LYS A 545 -20.06 26.48 36.66
C LYS A 545 -19.50 25.06 36.65
N VAL A 546 -20.04 24.21 37.52
CA VAL A 546 -19.70 22.78 37.56
C VAL A 546 -20.47 22.04 36.46
N ILE A 547 -19.76 21.27 35.64
CA ILE A 547 -20.28 20.44 34.55
C ILE A 547 -19.92 18.99 34.87
N SER A 548 -20.92 18.12 34.93
CA SER A 548 -20.71 16.71 35.23
C SER A 548 -19.72 16.09 34.23
N LYS A 549 -18.74 15.32 34.70
CA LYS A 549 -17.78 14.60 33.85
C LYS A 549 -18.45 13.59 32.90
N ASP A 550 -19.63 13.11 33.27
CA ASP A 550 -20.47 12.19 32.50
C ASP A 550 -21.57 12.93 31.71
N GLY A 551 -21.68 14.25 31.90
CA GLY A 551 -22.64 15.11 31.21
C GLY A 551 -22.14 15.61 29.86
N GLU A 552 -23.01 16.36 29.17
CA GLU A 552 -22.65 17.01 27.91
C GLU A 552 -21.78 18.24 28.16
N PHE A 553 -20.64 18.31 27.48
CA PHE A 553 -19.72 19.43 27.51
C PHE A 553 -19.16 19.69 26.12
N HIS A 554 -18.73 20.93 25.88
CA HIS A 554 -18.10 21.33 24.62
C HIS A 554 -16.62 21.69 24.83
N TYR A 555 -15.84 21.56 23.74
CA TYR A 555 -14.49 22.12 23.64
C TYR A 555 -14.58 23.54 23.08
N GLY A 556 -14.72 24.52 23.97
CA GLY A 556 -14.72 25.93 23.61
C GLY A 556 -13.32 26.44 23.34
N HIS A 557 -13.19 27.48 22.51
CA HIS A 557 -11.90 28.16 22.34
C HIS A 557 -11.68 29.12 23.50
N ARG A 558 -10.43 29.26 23.92
CA ARG A 558 -10.06 30.37 24.80
C ARG A 558 -10.15 31.69 24.05
N HIS A 559 -10.40 32.74 24.80
CA HIS A 559 -10.50 34.11 24.30
C HIS A 559 -9.27 34.48 23.44
N GLY A 560 -9.51 34.90 22.19
CA GLY A 560 -8.48 35.27 21.21
C GLY A 560 -7.96 34.11 20.34
N TYR A 561 -8.35 32.87 20.63
CA TYR A 561 -7.97 31.67 19.88
C TYR A 561 -9.14 31.06 19.09
N GLU A 562 -10.15 31.86 18.78
CA GLU A 562 -11.31 31.43 18.02
C GLU A 562 -10.88 30.93 16.63
N ALA A 563 -11.67 30.03 16.03
CA ALA A 563 -11.32 29.45 14.72
C ALA A 563 -11.10 30.51 13.63
N ARG A 564 -11.81 31.64 13.69
CA ARG A 564 -11.61 32.79 12.80
C ARG A 564 -10.22 33.42 12.96
N CYS A 565 -9.72 33.52 14.19
CA CYS A 565 -8.43 34.11 14.53
C CYS A 565 -7.28 33.21 14.10
N ALA A 566 -7.37 31.91 14.38
CA ALA A 566 -6.39 30.93 13.94
C ALA A 566 -6.28 30.91 12.40
N LYS A 567 -7.41 30.98 11.69
CA LYS A 567 -7.44 31.03 10.22
C LYS A 567 -6.86 32.33 9.66
N GLN A 568 -7.22 33.48 10.24
CA GLN A 568 -6.68 34.77 9.82
C GLN A 568 -5.16 34.83 10.02
N LYS A 569 -4.67 34.34 11.17
CA LYS A 569 -3.23 34.22 11.46
C LYS A 569 -2.54 33.33 10.43
N ALA A 570 -3.11 32.17 10.13
CA ALA A 570 -2.60 31.25 9.12
C ALA A 570 -2.50 31.88 7.72
N ILE A 571 -3.54 32.62 7.29
CA ILE A 571 -3.52 33.34 6.01
C ILE A 571 -2.44 34.43 6.03
N SER A 572 -2.35 35.22 7.10
CA SER A 572 -1.40 36.34 7.18
C SER A 572 0.07 35.90 7.19
N LEU A 573 0.34 34.71 7.72
CA LEU A 573 1.68 34.14 7.83
C LEU A 573 2.03 33.19 6.67
N GLY A 574 1.11 33.02 5.71
CA GLY A 574 1.31 32.09 4.59
C GLY A 574 1.48 30.64 5.04
N TRP A 575 0.74 30.22 6.06
CA TRP A 575 0.80 28.86 6.56
C TRP A 575 0.22 27.86 5.56
N THR A 576 0.79 26.65 5.59
CA THR A 576 0.19 25.47 4.96
C THR A 576 -1.04 25.01 5.75
N VAL A 577 -1.94 24.26 5.10
CA VAL A 577 -3.11 23.66 5.77
C VAL A 577 -2.68 22.80 6.97
N GLN A 578 -1.52 22.14 6.87
CA GLN A 578 -0.97 21.35 7.97
C GLN A 578 -0.51 22.21 9.15
N GLN A 579 0.26 23.27 8.91
CA GLN A 579 0.68 24.20 9.97
C GLN A 579 -0.52 24.84 10.68
N TYR A 580 -1.57 25.16 9.92
CA TYR A 580 -2.83 25.62 10.50
C TYR A 580 -3.52 24.53 11.32
N ALA A 581 -3.57 23.30 10.85
CA ALA A 581 -4.13 22.18 11.62
C ALA A 581 -3.33 21.92 12.91
N ASP A 582 -2.00 22.01 12.88
CA ASP A 582 -1.13 21.83 14.04
C ASP A 582 -1.33 22.96 15.06
N TYR A 583 -1.31 24.22 14.62
CA TYR A 583 -1.61 25.36 15.50
C TYR A 583 -3.04 25.29 16.06
N PHE A 584 -4.00 24.91 15.24
CA PHE A 584 -5.40 24.74 15.66
C PHE A 584 -5.57 23.60 16.67
N ASN A 585 -4.66 22.64 16.74
CA ASN A 585 -4.71 21.50 17.64
C ASN A 585 -3.82 21.65 18.90
N ASP A 586 -3.34 22.86 19.20
CA ASP A 586 -2.72 23.15 20.49
C ASP A 586 -3.79 23.11 21.61
N PRO A 587 -3.68 22.22 22.61
CA PRO A 587 -4.69 22.09 23.67
C PRO A 587 -4.82 23.36 24.51
N THR A 588 -3.81 24.23 24.56
CA THR A 588 -3.86 25.49 25.31
C THR A 588 -4.79 26.52 24.69
N HIS A 589 -5.19 26.34 23.43
CA HIS A 589 -6.16 27.18 22.73
C HIS A 589 -7.62 26.86 23.12
N PHE A 590 -7.87 25.82 23.91
CA PHE A 590 -9.22 25.36 24.25
C PHE A 590 -9.46 25.27 25.76
N GLN A 591 -10.72 25.14 26.11
CA GLN A 591 -11.20 24.90 27.47
C GLN A 591 -12.52 24.11 27.42
N ILE A 592 -12.85 23.44 28.53
CA ILE A 592 -14.14 22.76 28.68
C ILE A 592 -15.19 23.80 29.05
N GLU A 593 -16.29 23.83 28.30
CA GLU A 593 -17.37 24.79 28.48
C GLU A 593 -18.74 24.12 28.49
N ASP A 594 -19.67 24.78 29.17
CA ASP A 594 -21.07 24.42 29.14
C ASP A 594 -21.64 24.63 27.72
N PRO A 595 -22.39 23.67 27.16
CA PRO A 595 -22.88 23.76 25.80
C PRO A 595 -23.63 25.05 25.50
N SER A 596 -24.45 25.55 26.43
CA SER A 596 -25.22 26.78 26.24
C SER A 596 -24.34 28.04 26.17
N THR A 597 -23.22 28.05 26.91
CA THR A 597 -22.27 29.17 26.90
C THR A 597 -21.45 29.16 25.60
N ASN A 598 -20.87 28.02 25.23
CA ASN A 598 -20.06 27.89 24.01
C ASN A 598 -20.88 28.21 22.75
N LEU A 599 -22.12 27.70 22.64
CA LEU A 599 -22.99 27.95 21.49
C LEU A 599 -23.50 29.40 21.42
N SER A 600 -23.46 30.15 22.52
CA SER A 600 -23.88 31.55 22.52
C SER A 600 -22.86 32.49 21.88
N HIS A 601 -21.60 32.03 21.69
CA HIS A 601 -20.46 32.84 21.24
C HIS A 601 -20.22 34.10 22.09
N LYS A 602 -20.83 34.21 23.27
CA LYS A 602 -20.87 35.44 24.09
C LYS A 602 -19.51 35.84 24.66
N ASP A 603 -18.60 34.88 24.80
CA ASP A 603 -17.25 35.08 25.35
C ASP A 603 -16.16 35.07 24.27
N GLU A 604 -16.54 34.99 22.99
CA GLU A 604 -15.58 35.15 21.88
C GLU A 604 -15.02 36.57 21.89
N SER A 605 -13.72 36.70 21.72
CA SER A 605 -13.06 37.98 21.58
C SER A 605 -13.34 38.58 20.22
N ASP A 606 -13.45 39.90 20.15
CA ASP A 606 -13.30 40.64 18.89
C ASP A 606 -11.82 40.73 18.46
N VAL A 607 -10.89 40.57 19.40
CA VAL A 607 -9.45 40.74 19.21
C VAL A 607 -8.73 39.39 19.25
N CYS A 608 -8.07 39.04 18.15
CA CYS A 608 -7.28 37.81 18.09
C CYS A 608 -6.02 37.89 18.96
N ALA A 609 -5.67 36.78 19.61
CA ALA A 609 -4.41 36.65 20.31
C ALA A 609 -3.24 36.79 19.32
N ALA A 610 -2.21 37.55 19.73
CA ALA A 610 -1.06 37.89 18.89
C ALA A 610 -0.27 36.65 18.42
#